data_AF-A0A954VBG8-F1
#
_entry.id   AF-A0A954VBG8-F1
#
_cell.length_a   1.000
_cell.length_b   1.000
_cell.length_c   1.000
_cell.angle_alpha   90.00
_cell.angle_beta   90.00
_cell.angle_gamma   90.00
#
_symmetry.space_group_name_H-M   'P 1'
#
loop_
_entity.id
_entity.type
_entity.pdbx_description
1 polymer ?
#
loop_
_entity_poly.entity_id
_entity_poly.type
_entity_poly.pdbx_seq_one_letter_code
_entity_poly.pdbx_strand_id
1 'polypeptide(L)'
;MKINAPNIQPTFPLPASRLRLWKRAIVARSPVTWGLPVAVATATVAFGGGLLGAVCGAALGAAAVTLVWRARRDLLRDEAIRELVRDSNAVQDRQLRQFASELSQIGYQAYAHIVERIVTSKMRIEAELHRGGAVTKEKEELECLVDRICVGACQEIGHLVQLDRSWADAVVADSDDDWNRWQDRRSQHETRVRTAYVELAQAAMRAELLLTPWRRSRESATMDEAMSGAMLDRCIAQLRNENETTRNVQERVQREFGGERHD
;
A
#
# COMPACT_ATOMS: atom_id res chain seq x y z
N MET A 1 16.78 1.41 24.78
CA MET A 1 16.50 0.94 23.40
C MET A 1 15.48 1.87 22.77
N LYS A 2 15.84 2.64 21.73
CA LYS A 2 14.89 3.53 21.03
C LYS A 2 14.00 2.67 20.13
N ILE A 3 12.69 2.76 20.32
CA ILE A 3 11.74 2.15 19.39
C ILE A 3 11.54 3.17 18.29
N ASN A 4 12.00 2.82 17.09
CA ASN A 4 11.74 3.65 15.92
C ASN A 4 10.38 3.23 15.38
N ALA A 5 9.51 4.20 15.12
CA ALA A 5 8.30 3.92 14.36
C ALA A 5 8.69 3.28 13.02
N PRO A 6 7.91 2.31 12.53
CA PRO A 6 8.27 1.58 11.32
C PRO A 6 8.30 2.55 10.13
N ASN A 7 9.42 2.58 9.39
CA ASN A 7 9.58 3.37 8.18
C ASN A 7 8.92 2.63 7.00
N ILE A 8 7.61 2.75 6.93
CA ILE A 8 6.75 2.08 5.96
C ILE A 8 6.49 3.06 4.81
N GLN A 9 6.91 2.67 3.61
CA GLN A 9 6.56 3.40 2.40
C GLN A 9 5.17 2.96 1.93
N PRO A 10 4.29 3.90 1.50
CA PRO A 10 3.01 3.54 0.93
C PRO A 10 3.19 2.71 -0.34
N THR A 11 2.22 1.85 -0.65
CA THR A 11 2.30 0.93 -1.79
C THR A 11 2.30 1.65 -3.13
N PHE A 12 1.68 2.82 -3.19
CA PHE A 12 1.71 3.69 -4.35
C PHE A 12 2.39 5.03 -4.08
N PRO A 13 3.00 5.64 -5.11
CA PRO A 13 3.03 5.19 -6.51
C PRO A 13 4.03 4.05 -6.75
N LEU A 14 3.66 3.10 -7.62
CA LEU A 14 4.56 2.03 -8.04
C LEU A 14 5.75 2.61 -8.83
N PRO A 15 7.00 2.33 -8.43
CA PRO A 15 8.17 2.89 -9.11
C PRO A 15 8.29 2.34 -10.54
N ALA A 16 8.29 3.24 -11.53
CA ALA A 16 8.38 2.90 -12.95
C ALA A 16 9.64 2.09 -13.32
N SER A 17 10.71 2.18 -12.53
CA SER A 17 11.90 1.35 -12.65
C SER A 17 11.62 -0.13 -12.34
N ARG A 18 10.89 -0.43 -11.25
CA ARG A 18 10.51 -1.80 -10.89
C ARG A 18 9.56 -2.41 -11.91
N LEU A 19 8.58 -1.64 -12.38
CA LEU A 19 7.67 -2.10 -13.44
C LEU A 19 8.43 -2.48 -14.73
N ARG A 20 9.43 -1.70 -15.12
CA ARG A 20 10.28 -1.99 -16.29
C ARG A 20 11.16 -3.23 -16.07
N LEU A 21 11.78 -3.36 -14.89
CA LEU A 21 12.62 -4.51 -14.55
C LEU A 21 11.82 -5.81 -14.55
N TRP A 22 10.64 -5.81 -13.93
CA TRP A 22 9.75 -6.97 -13.88
C TRP A 22 9.29 -7.38 -15.29
N LYS A 23 8.86 -6.42 -16.12
CA LYS A 23 8.48 -6.68 -17.52
C LYS A 23 9.62 -7.31 -18.31
N ARG A 24 10.85 -6.81 -18.15
CA ARG A 24 12.05 -7.39 -18.79
C ARG A 24 12.32 -8.81 -18.31
N ALA A 25 12.19 -9.07 -17.01
CA ALA A 25 12.43 -10.40 -16.44
C ALA A 25 11.46 -11.45 -17.00
N ILE A 26 10.17 -11.12 -17.15
CA ILE A 26 9.19 -12.07 -17.70
C ILE A 26 9.37 -12.30 -19.20
N VAL A 27 9.62 -11.23 -19.96
CA VAL A 27 9.92 -11.37 -21.39
C VAL A 27 11.16 -12.24 -21.57
N ALA A 28 12.22 -12.01 -20.79
CA ALA A 28 13.47 -12.79 -20.89
C ALA A 28 13.34 -14.24 -20.45
N ARG A 29 12.46 -14.56 -19.48
CA ARG A 29 12.23 -15.94 -19.00
C ARG A 29 11.24 -16.73 -19.85
N SER A 30 10.50 -16.08 -20.75
CA SER A 30 9.47 -16.75 -21.53
C SER A 30 10.09 -17.59 -22.65
N PRO A 31 9.67 -18.86 -22.81
CA PRO A 31 10.12 -19.71 -23.91
C PRO A 31 9.70 -19.18 -25.28
N VAL A 32 8.64 -18.36 -25.38
CA VAL A 32 8.22 -17.73 -26.64
C VAL A 32 9.28 -16.76 -27.16
N THR A 33 9.96 -16.04 -26.27
CA THR A 33 10.97 -15.03 -26.63
C THR A 33 12.18 -15.63 -27.33
N TRP A 34 12.61 -16.83 -26.90
CA TRP A 34 13.79 -17.49 -27.44
C TRP A 34 13.45 -18.62 -28.42
N GLY A 35 12.39 -19.37 -28.15
CA GLY A 35 11.99 -20.54 -28.93
C GLY A 35 11.42 -20.18 -30.30
N LEU A 36 10.69 -19.08 -30.43
CA LEU A 36 10.06 -18.72 -31.70
C LEU A 36 11.08 -18.24 -32.76
N PRO A 37 12.06 -17.37 -32.43
CA PRO A 37 13.15 -17.06 -33.36
C PRO A 37 13.99 -18.28 -33.75
N VAL A 38 14.30 -19.15 -32.78
CA VAL A 38 15.07 -20.38 -33.03
C VAL A 38 14.29 -21.37 -33.91
N ALA A 39 12.99 -21.56 -33.66
CA ALA A 39 12.16 -22.45 -34.45
C ALA A 39 12.00 -21.98 -35.89
N VAL A 40 11.77 -20.67 -36.11
CA VAL A 40 11.64 -20.11 -37.47
C VAL A 40 12.98 -20.17 -38.21
N ALA A 41 14.10 -19.87 -37.54
CA ALA A 41 15.43 -20.01 -38.14
C ALA A 41 15.78 -21.45 -38.50
N THR A 42 15.39 -22.42 -37.66
CA THR A 42 15.61 -23.85 -37.91
C THR A 42 14.76 -24.33 -39.09
N ALA A 43 13.50 -23.89 -39.17
CA ALA A 43 12.61 -24.20 -40.28
C ALA A 43 13.16 -23.66 -41.60
N THR A 44 13.62 -22.40 -41.65
CA THR A 44 14.16 -21.82 -42.89
C THR A 44 15.43 -22.52 -43.37
N VAL A 45 16.26 -23.03 -42.47
CA VAL A 45 17.40 -23.90 -42.82
C VAL A 45 16.91 -25.24 -43.38
N ALA A 46 15.93 -25.89 -42.74
CA ALA A 46 15.39 -27.17 -43.17
C ALA A 46 14.74 -27.13 -44.57
N PHE A 47 14.19 -25.98 -44.98
CA PHE A 47 13.62 -25.75 -46.32
C PHE A 47 14.63 -25.21 -47.35
N GLY A 48 15.94 -25.33 -47.09
CA GLY A 48 16.98 -25.04 -48.08
C GLY A 48 17.45 -23.59 -48.17
N GLY A 49 17.08 -22.73 -47.21
CA GLY A 49 17.47 -21.31 -47.23
C GLY A 49 18.93 -21.01 -46.88
N GLY A 50 19.68 -22.01 -46.39
CA GLY A 50 21.08 -21.83 -45.95
C GLY A 50 21.22 -20.77 -44.86
N LEU A 51 22.42 -20.19 -44.72
CA LEU A 51 22.73 -19.23 -43.65
C LEU A 51 21.96 -17.90 -43.79
N LEU A 52 21.78 -17.41 -45.02
CA LEU A 52 20.96 -16.21 -45.27
C LEU A 52 19.49 -16.44 -44.93
N GLY A 53 18.93 -17.61 -45.28
CA GLY A 53 17.58 -18.01 -44.88
C GLY A 53 17.42 -18.16 -43.37
N ALA A 54 18.45 -18.63 -42.66
CA ALA A 54 18.46 -18.70 -41.20
C ALA A 54 18.36 -17.31 -40.56
N VAL A 55 19.14 -16.34 -41.03
CA VAL A 55 19.13 -14.96 -40.54
C VAL A 55 17.77 -14.30 -40.82
N CYS A 56 17.24 -14.43 -42.04
CA CYS A 56 15.92 -13.91 -42.38
C CYS A 56 14.81 -14.58 -41.54
N GLY A 57 14.89 -15.90 -41.33
CA GLY A 57 13.98 -16.65 -40.46
C GLY A 57 14.02 -16.18 -39.00
N ALA A 58 15.22 -15.99 -38.45
CA ALA A 58 15.38 -15.45 -37.11
C ALA A 58 14.79 -14.03 -36.97
N ALA A 59 14.98 -13.17 -37.99
CA ALA A 59 14.41 -11.83 -38.01
C ALA A 59 12.88 -11.85 -38.07
N LEU A 60 12.28 -12.74 -38.88
CA LEU A 60 10.83 -12.95 -38.93
C LEU A 60 10.29 -13.49 -37.61
N GLY A 61 10.99 -14.44 -37.00
CA GLY A 61 10.64 -14.96 -35.67
C GLY A 61 10.72 -13.86 -34.60
N ALA A 62 11.73 -12.99 -34.63
CA ALA A 62 11.83 -11.85 -33.73
C ALA A 62 10.71 -10.82 -33.94
N ALA A 63 10.29 -10.58 -35.18
CA ALA A 63 9.14 -9.72 -35.49
C ALA A 63 7.83 -10.33 -34.94
N ALA A 64 7.63 -11.64 -35.10
CA ALA A 64 6.48 -12.35 -34.54
C ALA A 64 6.46 -12.32 -33.01
N VAL A 65 7.61 -12.51 -32.34
CA VAL A 65 7.75 -12.32 -30.88
C VAL A 65 7.33 -10.92 -30.46
N THR A 66 7.72 -9.89 -31.22
CA THR A 66 7.36 -8.50 -30.93
C THR A 66 5.85 -8.28 -31.02
N LEU A 67 5.17 -8.87 -32.01
CA LEU A 67 3.71 -8.80 -32.14
C LEU A 67 3.00 -9.52 -30.98
N VAL A 68 3.45 -10.72 -30.62
CA VAL A 68 2.90 -11.48 -29.49
C VAL A 68 3.01 -10.67 -28.19
N TRP A 69 4.16 -10.06 -27.91
CA TRP A 69 4.32 -9.26 -26.71
C TRP A 69 3.54 -7.95 -26.75
N ARG A 70 3.38 -7.32 -27.93
CA ARG A 70 2.50 -6.15 -28.08
C ARG A 70 1.05 -6.50 -27.75
N ALA A 71 0.54 -7.61 -28.26
CA ALA A 71 -0.83 -8.07 -27.98
C ALA A 71 -1.04 -8.42 -26.49
N ARG A 72 0.03 -8.82 -25.77
CA ARG A 72 -0.01 -9.16 -24.34
C ARG A 72 0.41 -8.03 -23.40
N ARG A 73 0.64 -6.81 -23.89
CA ARG A 73 1.20 -5.71 -23.08
C ARG A 73 0.34 -5.36 -21.87
N ASP A 74 -0.97 -5.29 -22.05
CA ASP A 74 -1.87 -4.86 -20.99
C ASP A 74 -2.03 -5.95 -19.93
N LEU A 75 -2.18 -7.21 -20.35
CA LEU A 75 -2.17 -8.37 -19.45
C LEU A 75 -0.88 -8.42 -18.60
N LEU A 76 0.28 -8.23 -19.23
CA LEU A 76 1.56 -8.19 -18.51
C LEU A 76 1.65 -6.98 -17.58
N ARG A 77 1.06 -5.84 -17.94
CA ARG A 77 1.05 -4.65 -17.09
C ARG A 77 0.21 -4.89 -15.85
N ASP A 78 -0.97 -5.47 -16.00
CA ASP A 78 -1.89 -5.71 -14.89
C ASP A 78 -1.37 -6.79 -13.95
N GLU A 79 -0.71 -7.83 -14.49
CA GLU A 79 0.00 -8.83 -13.69
C GLU A 79 1.19 -8.20 -12.94
N ALA A 80 1.98 -7.36 -13.61
CA ALA A 80 3.11 -6.67 -12.98
C ALA A 80 2.67 -5.77 -11.82
N ILE A 81 1.58 -5.03 -12.02
CA ILE A 81 1.01 -4.15 -11.00
C ILE A 81 0.55 -4.99 -9.82
N ARG A 82 -0.21 -6.06 -10.05
CA ARG A 82 -0.70 -6.94 -8.98
C ARG A 82 0.44 -7.56 -8.16
N GLU A 83 1.48 -8.05 -8.82
CA GLU A 83 2.62 -8.66 -8.12
C GLU A 83 3.40 -7.62 -7.31
N LEU A 84 3.65 -6.43 -7.88
CA LEU A 84 4.36 -5.36 -7.17
C LEU A 84 3.57 -4.83 -5.96
N VAL A 85 2.25 -4.72 -6.08
CA VAL A 85 1.36 -4.36 -4.97
C VAL A 85 1.44 -5.42 -3.88
N ARG A 86 1.32 -6.70 -4.24
CA ARG A 86 1.43 -7.82 -3.30
C ARG A 86 2.76 -7.83 -2.56
N ASP A 87 3.86 -7.64 -3.27
CA ASP A 87 5.21 -7.58 -2.69
C ASP A 87 5.36 -6.40 -1.73
N SER A 88 4.83 -5.23 -2.11
CA SER A 88 4.82 -4.03 -1.27
C SER A 88 4.05 -4.29 0.02
N ASN A 89 2.80 -4.75 -0.09
CA ASN A 89 1.94 -5.00 1.06
C ASN A 89 2.56 -6.04 2.00
N ALA A 90 3.16 -7.10 1.45
CA ALA A 90 3.87 -8.10 2.25
C ALA A 90 5.09 -7.53 3.01
N VAL A 91 5.80 -6.55 2.46
CA VAL A 91 6.88 -5.85 3.18
C VAL A 91 6.31 -5.00 4.32
N GLN A 92 5.28 -4.20 4.04
CA GLN A 92 4.67 -3.34 5.05
C GLN A 92 4.08 -4.15 6.22
N ASP A 93 3.36 -5.23 5.92
CA ASP A 93 2.74 -6.09 6.93
C ASP A 93 3.80 -6.75 7.82
N ARG A 94 4.93 -7.15 7.24
CA ARG A 94 6.07 -7.64 8.03
C ARG A 94 6.63 -6.57 8.96
N GLN A 95 6.81 -5.34 8.48
CA GLN A 95 7.31 -4.24 9.30
C GLN A 95 6.34 -3.91 10.46
N LEU A 96 5.04 -3.89 10.20
CA LEU A 96 4.02 -3.64 11.22
C LEU A 96 3.97 -4.77 12.27
N ARG A 97 4.06 -6.04 11.86
CA ARG A 97 4.14 -7.17 12.78
C ARG A 97 5.43 -7.19 13.59
N GLN A 98 6.55 -6.81 12.98
CA GLN A 98 7.80 -6.65 13.70
C GLN A 98 7.67 -5.57 14.78
N PHE A 99 7.07 -4.42 14.45
CA PHE A 99 6.81 -3.37 15.43
C PHE A 99 5.91 -3.85 16.59
N ALA A 100 4.84 -4.60 16.30
CA ALA A 100 4.01 -5.22 17.35
C ALA A 100 4.81 -6.19 18.23
N SER A 101 5.68 -7.01 17.62
CA SER A 101 6.54 -7.95 18.36
C SER A 101 7.53 -7.21 19.25
N GLU A 102 8.16 -6.15 18.75
CA GLU A 102 9.06 -5.29 19.52
C GLU A 102 8.33 -4.71 20.73
N LEU A 103 7.12 -4.15 20.55
CA LEU A 103 6.27 -3.63 21.62
C LEU A 103 5.94 -4.68 22.69
N SER A 104 5.65 -5.91 22.28
CA SER A 104 5.37 -7.01 23.20
C SER A 104 6.61 -7.38 24.03
N GLN A 105 7.77 -7.50 23.40
CA GLN A 105 9.04 -7.86 24.05
C GLN A 105 9.47 -6.85 25.12
N ILE A 106 9.14 -5.57 24.94
CA ILE A 106 9.48 -4.51 25.89
C ILE A 106 8.40 -4.28 26.96
N GLY A 107 7.35 -5.11 27.02
CA GLY A 107 6.31 -5.05 28.05
C GLY A 107 5.07 -4.24 27.71
N TYR A 108 4.95 -3.67 26.50
CA TYR A 108 3.80 -2.88 26.06
C TYR A 108 2.76 -3.74 25.31
N GLN A 109 2.29 -4.82 25.95
CA GLN A 109 1.41 -5.82 25.33
C GLN A 109 0.09 -5.24 24.80
N ALA A 110 -0.52 -4.30 25.54
CA ALA A 110 -1.76 -3.66 25.11
C ALA A 110 -1.60 -2.93 23.76
N TYR A 111 -0.48 -2.22 23.58
CA TYR A 111 -0.18 -1.54 22.32
C TYR A 111 0.19 -2.52 21.21
N ALA A 112 0.91 -3.61 21.52
CA ALA A 112 1.17 -4.67 20.56
C ALA A 112 -0.14 -5.24 19.97
N HIS A 113 -1.12 -5.54 20.83
CA HIS A 113 -2.43 -6.02 20.39
C HIS A 113 -3.20 -5.00 19.54
N ILE A 114 -3.09 -3.71 19.83
CA ILE A 114 -3.71 -2.67 18.99
C ILE A 114 -3.07 -2.68 17.59
N VAL A 115 -1.74 -2.75 17.50
CA VAL A 115 -1.04 -2.83 16.20
C VAL A 115 -1.44 -4.10 15.44
N GLU A 116 -1.52 -5.26 16.09
CA GLU A 116 -1.98 -6.51 15.47
C GLU A 116 -3.39 -6.39 14.89
N ARG A 117 -4.30 -5.72 15.59
CA ARG A 117 -5.67 -5.46 15.11
C ARG A 117 -5.69 -4.51 13.91
N ILE A 118 -4.81 -3.49 13.90
CA ILE A 118 -4.64 -2.58 12.76
C ILE A 118 -4.14 -3.37 11.54
N VAL A 119 -3.11 -4.20 11.70
CA VAL A 119 -2.59 -5.06 10.62
C VAL A 119 -3.66 -5.99 10.08
N THR A 120 -4.41 -6.64 10.97
CA THR A 120 -5.48 -7.57 10.56
C THR A 120 -6.57 -6.84 9.77
N SER A 121 -6.94 -5.63 10.20
CA SER A 121 -7.90 -4.78 9.49
C SER A 121 -7.37 -4.36 8.12
N LYS A 122 -6.10 -3.93 8.02
CA LYS A 122 -5.44 -3.59 6.75
C LYS A 122 -5.47 -4.76 5.77
N MET A 123 -5.00 -5.94 6.20
CA MET A 123 -5.00 -7.15 5.37
C MET A 123 -6.40 -7.52 4.89
N ARG A 124 -7.43 -7.34 5.73
CA ARG A 124 -8.83 -7.57 5.33
C ARG A 124 -9.26 -6.58 4.24
N ILE A 125 -8.95 -5.30 4.39
CA ILE A 125 -9.29 -4.27 3.39
C ILE A 125 -8.59 -4.55 2.06
N GLU A 126 -7.29 -4.84 2.10
CA GLU A 126 -6.52 -5.19 0.90
C GLU A 126 -7.05 -6.45 0.21
N ALA A 127 -7.37 -7.50 0.98
CA ALA A 127 -7.96 -8.72 0.45
C ALA A 127 -9.30 -8.45 -0.26
N GLU A 128 -10.09 -7.48 0.23
CA GLU A 128 -11.30 -7.02 -0.45
C GLU A 128 -10.97 -6.22 -1.73
N LEU A 129 -10.08 -5.23 -1.65
CA LEU A 129 -9.68 -4.39 -2.77
C LEU A 129 -9.14 -5.20 -3.96
N HIS A 130 -8.37 -6.25 -3.66
CA HIS A 130 -7.72 -7.10 -4.66
C HIS A 130 -8.50 -8.39 -5.00
N ARG A 131 -9.69 -8.60 -4.45
CA ARG A 131 -10.50 -9.82 -4.70
C ARG A 131 -10.90 -9.99 -6.17
N GLY A 132 -10.89 -8.93 -6.97
CA GLY A 132 -11.11 -9.03 -8.41
C GLY A 132 -11.06 -7.70 -9.16
N GLY A 133 -10.78 -7.77 -10.46
CA GLY A 133 -10.71 -6.61 -11.35
C GLY A 133 -9.32 -5.97 -11.41
N ALA A 134 -9.16 -5.03 -12.36
CA ALA A 134 -7.94 -4.22 -12.46
C ALA A 134 -7.79 -3.32 -11.23
N VAL A 135 -6.55 -2.91 -10.95
CA VAL A 135 -6.26 -1.85 -9.98
C VAL A 135 -6.68 -0.52 -10.63
N THR A 136 -7.83 0.00 -10.22
CA THR A 136 -8.31 1.32 -10.66
C THR A 136 -7.64 2.40 -9.82
N LYS A 137 -7.72 3.64 -10.28
CA LYS A 137 -7.16 4.80 -9.55
C LYS A 137 -7.80 4.94 -8.17
N GLU A 138 -9.07 4.61 -8.03
CA GLU A 138 -9.80 4.71 -6.79
C GLU A 138 -9.38 3.63 -5.78
N LYS A 139 -9.11 2.41 -6.26
CA LYS A 139 -8.51 1.36 -5.42
C LYS A 139 -7.13 1.77 -4.92
N GLU A 140 -6.31 2.35 -5.81
CA GLU A 140 -5.00 2.90 -5.47
C GLU A 140 -5.11 4.03 -4.41
N GLU A 141 -6.05 4.97 -4.58
CA GLU A 141 -6.25 6.05 -3.62
C GLU A 141 -6.73 5.53 -2.24
N LEU A 142 -7.61 4.53 -2.22
CA LEU A 142 -8.08 3.90 -0.99
C LEU A 142 -6.98 3.10 -0.30
N GLU A 143 -6.15 2.37 -1.05
CA GLU A 143 -4.98 1.66 -0.53
C GLU A 143 -3.95 2.64 0.06
N CYS A 144 -3.64 3.73 -0.64
CA CYS A 144 -2.79 4.81 -0.10
C CYS A 144 -3.33 5.40 1.20
N LEU A 145 -4.65 5.53 1.31
CA LEU A 145 -5.27 6.06 2.51
C LEU A 145 -5.13 5.07 3.67
N VAL A 146 -5.46 3.80 3.44
CA VAL A 146 -5.33 2.73 4.43
C VAL A 146 -3.90 2.63 4.94
N ASP A 147 -2.92 2.62 4.02
CA ASP A 147 -1.50 2.62 4.36
C ASP A 147 -1.14 3.80 5.26
N ARG A 148 -1.54 5.02 4.89
CA ARG A 148 -1.25 6.23 5.67
C ARG A 148 -1.86 6.18 7.07
N ILE A 149 -3.10 5.72 7.20
CA ILE A 149 -3.77 5.57 8.50
C ILE A 149 -3.00 4.55 9.37
N CYS A 150 -2.62 3.40 8.81
CA CYS A 150 -1.88 2.37 9.54
C CYS A 150 -0.51 2.88 10.01
N VAL A 151 0.22 3.59 9.14
CA VAL A 151 1.52 4.19 9.49
C VAL A 151 1.36 5.26 10.57
N GLY A 152 0.41 6.19 10.40
CA GLY A 152 0.14 7.26 11.37
C GLY A 152 -0.23 6.70 12.74
N ALA A 153 -1.12 5.70 12.80
CA ALA A 153 -1.49 5.04 14.05
C ALA A 153 -0.29 4.40 14.75
N CYS A 154 0.60 3.73 13.99
CA CYS A 154 1.79 3.10 14.56
C CYS A 154 2.82 4.13 15.04
N GLN A 155 2.95 5.26 14.34
CA GLN A 155 3.78 6.38 14.79
C GLN A 155 3.27 6.96 16.12
N GLU A 156 1.97 7.18 16.26
CA GLU A 156 1.39 7.69 17.50
C GLU A 156 1.51 6.70 18.66
N ILE A 157 1.40 5.40 18.40
CA ILE A 157 1.73 4.35 19.40
C ILE A 157 3.20 4.41 19.78
N GLY A 158 4.11 4.61 18.82
CA GLY A 158 5.53 4.81 19.09
C GLY A 158 5.78 6.02 20.00
N HIS A 159 5.08 7.14 19.76
CA HIS A 159 5.16 8.33 20.60
C HIS A 159 4.62 8.09 22.02
N LEU A 160 3.50 7.37 22.17
CA LEU A 160 2.96 6.98 23.48
C LEU A 160 3.99 6.20 24.30
N VAL A 161 4.62 5.22 23.68
CA VAL A 161 5.62 4.39 24.38
C VAL A 161 6.86 5.20 24.75
N GLN A 162 7.31 6.09 23.88
CA GLN A 162 8.43 7.00 24.20
C GLN A 162 8.07 7.97 25.34
N LEU A 163 6.84 8.50 25.33
CA LEU A 163 6.32 9.38 26.38
C LEU A 163 6.26 8.64 27.73
N ASP A 164 5.71 7.43 27.75
CA ASP A 164 5.60 6.60 28.95
C ASP A 164 6.97 6.26 29.55
N ARG A 165 7.95 5.94 28.70
CA ARG A 165 9.33 5.70 29.13
C ARG A 165 9.98 6.95 29.67
N SER A 166 9.84 8.09 28.98
CA SER A 166 10.44 9.34 29.43
C SER A 166 9.92 9.78 30.79
N TRP A 167 8.65 9.46 31.09
CA TRP A 167 8.06 9.71 32.41
C TRP A 167 8.56 8.73 33.47
N ALA A 168 8.63 7.44 33.14
CA ALA A 168 9.19 6.43 34.05
C ALA A 168 10.67 6.67 34.39
N ASP A 169 11.44 7.19 33.43
CA ASP A 169 12.85 7.54 33.62
C ASP A 169 13.04 8.89 34.34
N ALA A 170 12.02 9.76 34.34
CA ALA A 170 12.00 10.99 35.13
C ALA A 170 11.72 10.64 36.60
N VAL A 171 12.80 10.29 37.32
CA VAL A 171 12.80 9.73 38.69
C VAL A 171 11.96 10.52 39.72
N VAL A 172 11.64 11.79 39.50
CA VAL A 172 10.71 12.56 40.35
C VAL A 172 10.04 13.63 39.48
N ALA A 173 8.79 13.43 39.08
CA ALA A 173 7.93 14.54 38.71
C ALA A 173 7.28 15.06 39.99
N ASP A 174 7.88 16.09 40.58
CA ASP A 174 7.52 16.60 41.92
C ASP A 174 6.38 17.62 41.87
N SER A 175 5.76 17.85 40.70
CA SER A 175 4.69 18.84 40.52
C SER A 175 3.45 18.24 39.84
N ASP A 176 2.27 18.58 40.38
CA ASP A 176 0.97 18.25 39.79
C ASP A 176 0.86 18.80 38.35
N ASP A 177 1.53 19.91 38.06
CA ASP A 177 1.56 20.52 36.73
C ASP A 177 2.28 19.65 35.70
N ASP A 178 3.38 18.98 36.07
CA ASP A 178 4.07 18.05 35.18
C ASP A 178 3.24 16.80 34.91
N TRP A 179 2.55 16.29 35.93
CA TRP A 179 1.63 15.17 35.77
C TRP A 179 0.47 15.51 34.83
N ASN A 180 -0.16 16.67 35.02
CA ASN A 180 -1.25 17.13 34.17
C ASN A 180 -0.79 17.32 32.72
N ARG A 181 0.38 17.96 32.50
CA ARG A 181 0.96 18.11 31.15
C ARG A 181 1.26 16.77 30.48
N TRP A 182 1.80 15.81 31.24
CA TRP A 182 2.06 14.46 30.72
C TRP A 182 0.76 13.73 30.37
N GLN A 183 -0.23 13.78 31.25
CA GLN A 183 -1.54 13.15 31.06
C GLN A 183 -2.28 13.73 29.85
N ASP A 184 -2.24 15.06 29.66
CA ASP A 184 -2.82 15.73 28.50
C ASP A 184 -2.18 15.26 27.20
N ARG A 185 -0.84 15.22 27.15
CA ARG A 185 -0.11 14.71 25.98
C ARG A 185 -0.43 13.25 25.69
N ARG A 186 -0.48 12.41 26.72
CA ARG A 186 -0.85 11.00 26.59
C ARG A 186 -2.26 10.86 26.01
N SER A 187 -3.23 11.58 26.56
CA SER A 187 -4.63 11.60 26.11
C SER A 187 -4.77 12.04 24.65
N GLN A 188 -3.99 13.03 24.21
CA GLN A 188 -3.97 13.47 22.81
C GLN A 188 -3.52 12.35 21.87
N HIS A 189 -2.43 11.65 22.19
CA HIS A 189 -1.96 10.55 21.36
C HIS A 189 -2.92 9.34 21.38
N GLU A 190 -3.49 8.99 22.54
CA GLU A 190 -4.52 7.94 22.65
C GLU A 190 -5.76 8.26 21.81
N THR A 191 -6.19 9.52 21.80
CA THR A 191 -7.29 10.01 20.97
C THR A 191 -6.97 9.83 19.48
N ARG A 192 -5.76 10.19 19.04
CA ARG A 192 -5.36 10.01 17.64
C ARG A 192 -5.31 8.54 17.21
N VAL A 193 -4.80 7.66 18.06
CA VAL A 193 -4.81 6.20 17.80
C VAL A 193 -6.24 5.69 17.68
N ARG A 194 -7.15 6.13 18.57
CA ARG A 194 -8.57 5.76 18.50
C ARG A 194 -9.23 6.27 17.22
N THR A 195 -8.99 7.52 16.84
CA THR A 195 -9.50 8.12 15.60
C THR A 195 -9.01 7.33 14.39
N ALA A 196 -7.72 7.02 14.30
CA ALA A 196 -7.16 6.22 13.21
C ALA A 196 -7.80 4.82 13.13
N TYR A 197 -8.09 4.19 14.27
CA TYR A 197 -8.80 2.91 14.29
C TYR A 197 -10.24 3.03 13.75
N VAL A 198 -10.95 4.11 14.11
CA VAL A 198 -12.30 4.39 13.57
C VAL A 198 -12.24 4.65 12.07
N GLU A 199 -11.28 5.44 11.59
CA GLU A 199 -11.09 5.72 10.17
C GLU A 199 -10.78 4.44 9.38
N LEU A 200 -9.96 3.53 9.93
CA LEU A 200 -9.68 2.25 9.30
C LEU A 200 -10.92 1.37 9.21
N ALA A 201 -11.74 1.33 10.27
CA ALA A 201 -13.01 0.60 10.26
C ALA A 201 -13.99 1.19 9.24
N GLN A 202 -14.06 2.52 9.13
CA GLN A 202 -14.85 3.19 8.09
C GLN A 202 -14.31 2.91 6.70
N ALA A 203 -12.99 2.89 6.49
CA ALA A 203 -12.37 2.52 5.24
C ALA A 203 -12.72 1.08 4.85
N ALA A 204 -12.81 0.15 5.81
CA ALA A 204 -13.28 -1.21 5.56
C ALA A 204 -14.75 -1.27 5.14
N MET A 205 -15.64 -0.56 5.83
CA MET A 205 -17.05 -0.46 5.43
C MET A 205 -17.21 0.19 4.05
N ARG A 206 -16.42 1.22 3.75
CA ARG A 206 -16.42 1.90 2.46
C ARG A 206 -15.86 1.00 1.36
N ALA A 207 -14.79 0.24 1.60
CA ALA A 207 -14.28 -0.76 0.68
C ALA A 207 -15.36 -1.81 0.35
N GLU A 208 -16.08 -2.28 1.37
CA GLU A 208 -17.21 -3.19 1.18
C GLU A 208 -18.29 -2.55 0.30
N LEU A 209 -18.73 -1.32 0.61
CA LEU A 209 -19.72 -0.56 -0.18
C LEU A 209 -19.27 -0.28 -1.62
N LEU A 210 -17.99 0.01 -1.84
CA LEU A 210 -17.43 0.25 -3.17
C LEU A 210 -17.38 -1.03 -4.01
N LEU A 211 -17.26 -2.18 -3.37
CA LEU A 211 -17.19 -3.49 -4.02
C LEU A 211 -18.57 -4.16 -4.18
N THR A 212 -19.62 -3.70 -3.48
CA THR A 212 -20.99 -4.23 -3.63
C THR A 212 -21.61 -4.00 -5.01
N PRO A 213 -21.48 -2.82 -5.65
CA PRO A 213 -21.93 -2.60 -7.03
C PRO A 213 -21.20 -3.53 -8.02
N TRP A 214 -19.92 -3.83 -7.78
CA TRP A 214 -19.14 -4.78 -8.59
C TRP A 214 -19.61 -6.23 -8.42
N ARG A 215 -20.04 -6.63 -7.21
CA ARG A 215 -20.69 -7.93 -6.99
C ARG A 215 -22.00 -8.05 -7.76
N ARG A 216 -22.84 -7.01 -7.77
CA ARG A 216 -24.14 -7.00 -8.47
C ARG A 216 -24.03 -6.84 -9.99
N SER A 217 -23.11 -6.01 -10.48
CA SER A 217 -22.92 -5.77 -11.93
C SER A 217 -22.42 -7.02 -12.68
N ARG A 218 -21.67 -7.90 -12.00
CA ARG A 218 -21.27 -9.20 -12.57
C ARG A 218 -22.43 -10.22 -12.65
N GLU A 219 -23.48 -10.04 -11.87
CA GLU A 219 -24.73 -10.83 -11.91
C GLU A 219 -25.81 -10.18 -12.80
N SER A 220 -25.71 -8.88 -13.05
CA SER A 220 -26.69 -8.06 -13.77
C SER A 220 -25.97 -7.23 -14.84
N ALA A 221 -25.73 -7.83 -16.00
CA ALA A 221 -25.12 -7.20 -17.16
C ALA A 221 -26.05 -6.16 -17.83
N THR A 222 -26.45 -5.10 -17.12
CA THR A 222 -27.04 -3.85 -17.66
C THR A 222 -27.21 -2.84 -16.52
N MET A 223 -26.20 -2.01 -16.20
CA MET A 223 -26.35 -0.58 -15.80
C MET A 223 -25.03 0.00 -15.24
N ASP A 224 -24.49 0.92 -16.05
CA ASP A 224 -23.96 2.25 -15.73
C ASP A 224 -22.71 2.43 -14.83
N GLU A 225 -21.53 2.43 -15.47
CA GLU A 225 -20.23 2.83 -14.88
C GLU A 225 -20.21 4.29 -14.38
N ALA A 226 -21.04 5.18 -14.95
CA ALA A 226 -21.04 6.60 -14.62
C ALA A 226 -21.56 6.91 -13.20
N MET A 227 -22.54 6.12 -12.73
CA MET A 227 -23.12 6.31 -11.40
C MET A 227 -22.18 5.79 -10.29
N SER A 228 -21.34 4.79 -10.61
CA SER A 228 -20.29 4.29 -9.71
C SER A 228 -19.18 5.32 -9.51
N GLY A 229 -18.77 6.03 -10.58
CA GLY A 229 -17.72 7.06 -10.52
C GLY A 229 -18.10 8.26 -9.64
N ALA A 230 -19.31 8.79 -9.78
CA ALA A 230 -19.74 9.96 -8.99
C ALA A 230 -19.89 9.67 -7.48
N MET A 231 -20.26 8.44 -7.11
CA MET A 231 -20.34 8.02 -5.71
C MET A 231 -18.94 7.85 -5.10
N LEU A 232 -18.00 7.36 -5.91
CA LEU A 232 -16.57 7.25 -5.60
C LEU A 232 -15.93 8.63 -5.39
N ASP A 233 -16.16 9.57 -6.30
CA ASP A 233 -15.62 10.93 -6.19
C ASP A 233 -16.11 11.64 -4.93
N ARG A 234 -17.36 11.42 -4.50
CA ARG A 234 -17.86 11.95 -3.23
C ARG A 234 -17.18 11.32 -2.02
N CYS A 235 -16.97 10.01 -2.01
CA CYS A 235 -16.28 9.34 -0.91
C CYS A 235 -14.81 9.78 -0.82
N ILE A 236 -14.13 9.91 -1.96
CA ILE A 236 -12.76 10.42 -2.06
C ILE A 236 -12.69 11.88 -1.59
N ALA A 237 -13.63 12.73 -2.01
CA ALA A 237 -13.69 14.13 -1.58
C ALA A 237 -13.91 14.25 -0.06
N GLN A 238 -14.80 13.44 0.52
CA GLN A 238 -15.03 13.44 1.96
C GLN A 238 -13.79 12.98 2.74
N LEU A 239 -13.10 11.95 2.25
CA LEU A 239 -11.84 11.46 2.85
C LEU A 239 -10.70 12.46 2.74
N ARG A 240 -10.59 13.17 1.61
CA ARG A 240 -9.61 14.25 1.47
C ARG A 240 -9.89 15.38 2.44
N ASN A 241 -11.15 15.75 2.62
CA ASN A 241 -11.53 16.79 3.56
C ASN A 241 -11.27 16.38 5.02
N GLU A 242 -11.58 15.13 5.39
CA GLU A 242 -11.27 14.56 6.71
C GLU A 242 -9.74 14.51 6.95
N ASN A 243 -8.96 14.06 5.97
CA ASN A 243 -7.50 13.96 6.07
C ASN A 243 -6.81 15.34 6.06
N GLU A 244 -7.31 16.31 5.29
CA GLU A 244 -6.87 17.70 5.33
C GLU A 244 -7.21 18.35 6.67
N THR A 245 -8.35 18.01 7.28
CA THR A 245 -8.69 18.43 8.64
C THR A 245 -7.71 17.85 9.65
N THR A 246 -7.40 16.56 9.57
CA THR A 246 -6.41 15.89 10.44
C THR A 246 -5.02 16.52 10.29
N ARG A 247 -4.60 16.81 9.06
CA ARG A 247 -3.34 17.49 8.76
C ARG A 247 -3.31 18.93 9.30
N ASN A 248 -4.38 19.69 9.11
CA ASN A 248 -4.47 21.07 9.61
C ASN A 248 -4.48 21.12 11.13
N VAL A 249 -5.12 20.14 11.78
CA VAL A 249 -5.06 19.95 13.24
C VAL A 249 -3.63 19.59 13.66
N GLN A 250 -2.95 18.71 12.92
CA GLN A 250 -1.57 18.32 13.19
C GLN A 250 -0.61 19.51 13.04
N GLU A 251 -0.76 20.32 12.00
CA GLU A 251 0.02 21.55 11.78
C GLU A 251 -0.27 22.62 12.83
N ARG A 252 -1.52 22.76 13.29
CA ARG A 252 -1.88 23.64 14.42
C ARG A 252 -1.24 23.18 15.71
N VAL A 253 -1.36 21.89 16.05
CA VAL A 253 -0.73 21.34 17.25
C VAL A 253 0.79 21.48 17.19
N GLN A 254 1.39 21.28 16.01
CA GLN A 254 2.84 21.46 15.85
C GLN A 254 3.27 22.93 15.96
N ARG A 255 2.40 23.89 15.59
CA ARG A 255 2.61 25.34 15.81
C ARG A 255 2.42 25.75 17.26
N GLU A 256 1.33 25.32 17.88
CA GLU A 256 0.96 25.67 19.26
C GLU A 256 1.91 25.03 20.28
N PHE A 257 2.41 23.81 20.02
CA PHE A 257 3.27 23.08 20.96
C PHE A 257 4.74 22.94 20.52
N GLY A 258 5.07 23.34 19.29
CA GLY A 258 6.45 23.40 18.78
C GLY A 258 7.10 24.78 18.87
N GLY A 259 6.32 25.84 19.16
CA GLY A 259 6.79 27.22 19.26
C GLY A 259 7.32 27.62 20.64
N GLU A 260 7.03 26.88 21.72
CA GLU A 260 7.47 27.22 23.08
C GLU A 260 8.81 26.56 23.43
N ARG A 261 9.87 26.89 22.68
CA ARG A 261 11.26 26.78 23.15
C ARG A 261 12.15 27.77 22.40
N HIS A 262 11.99 29.04 22.73
CA HIS A 262 13.08 30.03 22.77
C HIS A 262 12.52 31.28 23.45
N ASP A 263 12.54 31.27 24.78
CA ASP A 263 13.22 32.26 25.61
C ASP A 263 13.23 31.78 27.07
#